data_AF-A0A024HNW9-F1
#
_entry.id   AF-A0A024HNW9-F1
#
_cell.length_a   1.000
_cell.length_b   1.000
_cell.length_c   1.000
_cell.angle_alpha   90.00
_cell.angle_beta   90.00
_cell.angle_gamma   90.00
#
_symmetry.space_group_name_H-M   'P 1'
#
loop_
_entity.id
_entity.type
_entity.pdbx_description
1 polymer ?
#
loop_
_entity_poly.entity_id
_entity_poly.type
_entity_poly.pdbx_seq_one_letter_code
_entity_poly.pdbx_strand_id
1 'polypeptide(L)' 'MDRVELTRHEFDLFNHARQDFNDLHVLLMEAVIPALGGGGHPVVSEIHDLFERVILHTGNFLFKYSQQIGQAYRERDL' A
#
# COMPACT_ATOMS: atom_id res chain seq x y z
N MET A 1 13.30 -19.47 -14.03
CA MET A 1 12.47 -18.25 -13.98
C MET A 1 13.40 -17.09 -14.21
N ASP A 2 13.13 -16.26 -15.22
CA ASP A 2 13.91 -15.05 -15.44
C ASP A 2 13.73 -14.11 -14.25
N ARG A 3 14.82 -13.48 -13.81
CA ARG A 3 14.81 -12.49 -12.73
C ARG A 3 14.12 -11.23 -13.25
N VAL A 4 12.92 -10.95 -12.72
CA VAL A 4 12.24 -9.68 -12.97
C VAL A 4 12.84 -8.62 -12.04
N GLU A 5 13.30 -7.51 -12.62
CA GLU A 5 13.87 -6.38 -11.86
C GLU A 5 12.99 -5.15 -12.06
N LEU A 6 12.61 -4.51 -10.95
CA LEU A 6 11.85 -3.28 -10.98
C LEU A 6 12.75 -2.11 -11.38
N THR A 7 12.35 -1.39 -12.41
CA THR A 7 12.91 -0.07 -12.72
C THR A 7 12.55 0.93 -11.63
N ARG A 8 13.35 1.99 -11.50
CA ARG A 8 13.09 3.07 -10.53
C ARG A 8 11.71 3.68 -10.72
N HIS A 9 11.31 3.90 -11.99
CA HIS A 9 10.00 4.42 -12.32
C HIS A 9 8.86 3.52 -11.83
N GLU A 10 8.96 2.20 -12.04
CA GLU A 10 7.95 1.26 -11.54
C GLU A 10 7.87 1.28 -10.01
N PHE A 11 9.00 1.36 -9.31
CA PHE A 11 8.99 1.50 -7.85
C PHE A 11 8.32 2.80 -7.38
N ASP A 12 8.57 3.91 -8.07
CA ASP A 12 7.90 5.19 -7.78
C ASP A 12 6.38 5.09 -8.00
N LEU A 13 5.91 4.35 -9.01
CA LEU A 13 4.47 4.08 -9.20
C LEU A 13 3.87 3.30 -8.02
N PHE A 14 4.59 2.34 -7.44
CA PHE A 14 4.13 1.65 -6.22
C PHE A 14 4.08 2.59 -5.01
N ASN A 15 5.03 3.51 -4.87
CA ASN A 15 4.98 4.53 -3.81
C ASN A 15 3.78 5.46 -3.99
N HIS A 16 3.48 5.88 -5.22
CA HIS A 16 2.27 6.66 -5.51
C HIS A 16 0.99 5.88 -5.17
N ALA A 17 0.88 4.63 -5.60
CA ALA A 17 -0.28 3.79 -5.28
C ALA A 17 -0.46 3.59 -3.76
N ARG A 18 0.64 3.48 -3.01
CA ARG A 18 0.61 3.42 -1.55
C ARG A 18 0.04 4.70 -0.94
N GLN A 19 0.41 5.87 -1.49
CA GLN A 19 -0.09 7.15 -1.01
C GLN A 19 -1.59 7.27 -1.24
N ASP A 20 -2.05 6.98 -2.46
CA ASP A 20 -3.49 7.00 -2.79
C ASP A 20 -4.28 6.04 -1.88
N PHE A 21 -3.73 4.86 -1.59
CA PHE A 21 -4.35 3.90 -0.68
C PHE A 21 -4.44 4.40 0.76
N ASN A 22 -3.43 5.11 1.26
CA ASN A 22 -3.48 5.74 2.58
C ASN A 22 -4.54 6.86 2.61
N ASP A 23 -4.64 7.67 1.56
CA ASP A 23 -5.63 8.74 1.46
C ASP A 23 -7.06 8.17 1.40
N LEU A 24 -7.26 7.05 0.71
CA LEU A 24 -8.52 6.28 0.74
C LEU A 24 -8.84 5.78 2.16
N HIS A 25 -7.84 5.27 2.89
CA HIS A 25 -8.04 4.82 4.27
C HIS A 25 -8.45 5.99 5.18
N VAL A 26 -7.84 7.17 5.01
CA VAL A 26 -8.22 8.38 5.76
C VAL A 26 -9.67 8.77 5.48
N LEU A 27 -10.07 8.85 4.21
CA LEU A 27 -11.45 9.17 3.83
C LEU A 27 -12.46 8.15 4.40
N LEU A 28 -12.11 6.87 4.38
CA LEU A 28 -12.92 5.83 4.99
C LEU A 28 -13.11 6.08 6.49
N MET A 29 -12.01 6.32 7.23
CA MET A 29 -12.03 6.51 8.67
C MET A 29 -12.75 7.79 9.09
N GLU A 30 -12.55 8.88 8.36
CA GLU A 30 -13.01 10.21 8.76
C GLU A 30 -14.41 10.55 8.25
N ALA A 31 -14.83 10.01 7.10
CA ALA A 31 -16.11 10.37 6.47
C ALA A 31 -17.07 9.18 6.40
N VAL A 32 -16.61 8.02 5.92
CA VAL A 32 -17.50 6.90 5.59
C VAL A 32 -17.93 6.13 6.84
N ILE A 33 -17.00 5.70 7.69
CA ILE A 33 -17.32 4.93 8.91
C ILE A 33 -18.28 5.70 9.83
N PRO A 34 -18.09 7.02 10.09
CA PRO A 34 -19.06 7.80 10.85
C PRO A 34 -20.46 7.82 10.21
N ALA A 35 -20.55 7.96 8.88
CA ALA A 35 -21.81 7.95 8.16
C ALA A 35 -22.54 6.59 8.20
N LEU A 36 -21.80 5.49 8.37
CA LEU A 36 -22.34 4.14 8.55
C LEU A 36 -22.81 3.86 10.00
N GLY A 37 -22.67 4.80 10.92
CA GLY A 37 -23.02 4.60 12.33
C GLY A 37 -21.86 4.12 13.21
N GLY A 38 -20.62 4.23 12.73
CA GLY A 38 -19.40 3.96 13.48
C GLY A 38 -18.83 2.54 13.32
N GLY A 39 -17.74 2.27 14.03
CA GLY A 39 -16.93 1.06 13.85
C GLY A 39 -17.60 -0.27 14.20
N GLY A 40 -18.76 -0.25 14.86
CA GLY A 40 -19.55 -1.45 15.16
C GLY A 40 -20.43 -1.94 14.00
N HIS A 41 -20.52 -1.18 12.90
CA HIS A 41 -21.30 -1.58 11.74
C HIS A 41 -20.61 -2.76 11.02
N PRO A 42 -21.32 -3.86 10.68
CA PRO A 42 -20.69 -5.10 10.21
C PRO A 42 -19.84 -4.93 8.94
N VAL A 43 -20.25 -4.04 8.04
CA VAL A 43 -19.48 -3.71 6.82
C VAL A 43 -18.11 -3.08 7.14
N VAL A 44 -17.96 -2.40 8.27
CA VAL A 44 -16.69 -1.75 8.63
C VAL A 44 -15.61 -2.79 8.90
N SER A 45 -15.94 -3.89 9.58
CA SER A 45 -15.01 -5.01 9.78
C SER A 45 -14.56 -5.61 8.44
N GLU A 46 -15.50 -5.86 7.52
CA GLU A 46 -15.16 -6.40 6.19
C GLU A 46 -14.26 -5.46 5.38
N ILE A 47 -14.47 -4.16 5.48
CA ILE A 47 -13.61 -3.17 4.82
C ILE A 47 -12.21 -3.21 5.44
N HIS A 48 -12.08 -3.22 6.77
CA HIS A 48 -10.77 -3.33 7.42
C HIS A 48 -10.01 -4.59 7.00
N ASP A 49 -10.69 -5.74 6.93
CA ASP A 49 -10.09 -6.99 6.46
C ASP A 49 -9.58 -6.88 5.01
N LEU A 50 -10.33 -6.18 4.13
CA LEU A 50 -9.88 -5.93 2.76
C LEU A 50 -8.63 -5.05 2.73
N PHE A 51 -8.59 -3.99 3.52
CA PHE A 51 -7.42 -3.12 3.63
C PHE A 51 -6.19 -3.90 4.12
N GLU A 52 -6.35 -4.71 5.16
CA GLU A 52 -5.28 -5.55 5.69
C GLU A 52 -4.79 -6.56 4.64
N ARG A 53 -5.70 -7.24 3.93
CA ARG A 53 -5.34 -8.18 2.86
C ARG A 53 -4.55 -7.51 1.75
N VAL A 54 -4.92 -6.31 1.32
CA VAL A 54 -4.16 -5.55 0.30
C VAL A 54 -2.75 -5.26 0.81
N ILE A 55 -2.62 -4.77 2.04
CA ILE A 55 -1.30 -4.50 2.65
C ILE A 55 -0.46 -5.79 2.72
N LEU A 56 -1.05 -6.89 3.19
CA LEU A 56 -0.35 -8.16 3.33
C LEU A 56 0.13 -8.71 1.97
N HIS A 57 -0.77 -8.78 0.99
CA HIS A 57 -0.49 -9.40 -0.30
C HIS A 57 0.42 -8.56 -1.19
N THR A 58 0.44 -7.23 -1.02
CA THR A 58 1.34 -6.35 -1.78
C THR A 58 2.69 -6.11 -1.09
N GLY A 59 2.89 -6.65 0.13
CA GLY A 59 4.04 -6.26 0.96
C GLY A 59 4.02 -4.77 1.31
N ASN A 60 2.81 -4.23 1.52
CA ASN A 60 2.52 -2.82 1.69
C ASN A 60 3.00 -1.99 0.48
N PHE A 61 2.59 -2.39 -0.72
CA PHE A 61 3.04 -1.80 -1.99
C PHE A 61 4.56 -1.80 -2.12
N LEU A 62 5.18 -2.95 -1.87
CA LEU A 62 6.64 -3.15 -1.84
C LEU A 62 7.41 -2.32 -0.81
N PHE A 63 6.73 -1.52 0.03
CA PHE A 63 7.38 -0.71 1.06
C PHE A 63 8.21 -1.57 2.02
N LYS A 64 7.77 -2.80 2.28
CA LYS A 64 8.52 -3.81 3.06
C LYS A 64 9.95 -4.03 2.54
N TYR A 65 10.20 -3.81 1.26
CA TYR A 65 11.48 -4.03 0.57
C TYR A 65 12.20 -2.73 0.17
N SER A 66 11.66 -1.57 0.56
CA SER A 66 12.16 -0.24 0.17
C SER A 66 13.66 -0.02 0.39
N GLN A 67 14.22 -0.52 1.50
CA GLN A 67 15.66 -0.40 1.78
C GLN A 67 16.52 -1.18 0.79
N GLN A 68 16.12 -2.42 0.48
CA GLN A 68 16.84 -3.30 -0.45
C GLN A 68 16.76 -2.77 -1.88
N ILE A 69 15.57 -2.29 -2.27
CA ILE A 69 15.34 -1.65 -3.56
C ILE A 69 16.19 -0.37 -3.69
N GLY A 70 16.17 0.49 -2.66
CA GLY A 70 16.97 1.71 -2.66
C GLY A 70 18.48 1.45 -2.69
N GLN A 71 18.96 0.37 -2.06
CA GLN A 71 20.35 -0.05 -2.18
C GLN A 71 20.69 -0.50 -3.61
N ALA A 72 19.85 -1.33 -4.23
CA ALA A 72 20.05 -1.81 -5.58
C ALA A 72 20.14 -0.67 -6.62
N TYR A 73 19.37 0.41 -6.45
CA TYR A 73 19.51 1.59 -7.31
C TYR A 73 20.83 2.34 -7.09
N ARG A 74 21.28 2.51 -5.84
CA ARG A 74 22.57 3.16 -5.56
C ARG A 74 23.76 2.39 -6.15
N GLU A 75 23.71 1.07 -6.15
CA GLU A 75 24.77 0.22 -6.72
C GLU A 75 24.79 0.21 -8.26
N ARG A 76 23.68 0.57 -8.91
CA ARG A 76 23.57 0.67 -10.38
C ARG A 76 24.03 2.01 -10.95
N ASP A 77 23.93 3.06 -10.14
CA ASP A 77 24.34 4.41 -10.51
C ASP A 77 25.84 4.70 -10.21
N LEU A 78 26.58 3.71 -9.69
CA LEU A 78 28.04 3.71 -9.44
C LEU A 78 28.79 2.92 -10.52
#